data_AF-A0A438DTY9-F1
#
_entry.id   AF-A0A438DTY9-F1
#
_cell.length_a   1.000
_cell.length_b   1.000
_cell.length_c   1.000
_cell.angle_alpha   90.00
_cell.angle_beta   90.00
_cell.angle_gamma   90.00
#
_symmetry.space_group_name_H-M   'P 1'
#
loop_
_entity.id
_entity.type
_entity.pdbx_description
1 polymer ?
#
loop_
_entity_poly.entity_id
_entity_poly.type
_entity_poly.pdbx_seq_one_letter_code
_entity_poly.pdbx_strand_id
1 'polypeptide(L)'
;MNHGAVLSVPGKIWSFTSFRTVFVTDDPITEAPDPNSTPVGRGQGMYITSKLDGSTTHVLISIVFTNGQFSGSTLEIQGSSPHFQKYREVFVVSETGGFVLQGAMLYLRLFLLTHELVTQ
;
A
#
# COMPACT_ATOMS: atom_id res chain seq x y z
N MET A 1 -3.78 -7.40 -12.68
CA MET A 1 -4.87 -6.51 -12.25
C MET A 1 -4.66 -5.14 -12.91
N ASN A 2 -5.72 -4.51 -13.44
CA ASN A 2 -5.67 -3.19 -14.06
C ASN A 2 -5.72 -2.09 -12.98
N HIS A 3 -4.57 -1.71 -12.41
CA HIS A 3 -4.46 -0.50 -11.59
C HIS A 3 -3.99 0.64 -12.50
N GLY A 4 -4.95 1.36 -13.09
CA GLY A 4 -4.65 2.54 -13.90
C GLY A 4 -4.04 3.65 -13.03
N ALA A 5 -3.02 4.33 -13.55
CA ALA A 5 -2.58 5.60 -12.99
C ALA A 5 -3.73 6.61 -13.08
N VAL A 6 -4.02 7.33 -11.98
CA VAL A 6 -5.19 8.22 -11.91
C VAL A 6 -4.92 9.61 -12.47
N LEU A 7 -3.65 9.98 -12.68
CA LEU A 7 -3.26 11.25 -13.29
C LEU A 7 -2.46 11.03 -14.58
N SER A 8 -3.13 11.17 -15.73
CA SER A 8 -2.52 11.05 -17.05
C SER A 8 -2.28 12.45 -17.64
N VAL A 9 -1.00 12.86 -17.79
CA VAL A 9 -0.70 13.91 -18.78
C VAL A 9 -0.77 13.25 -20.17
N PRO A 10 -1.52 13.81 -21.13
CA PRO A 10 -1.59 13.27 -22.49
C PRO A 10 -0.20 13.06 -23.10
N GLY A 11 0.02 11.92 -23.76
CA GLY A 11 1.25 11.63 -24.50
C GLY A 11 2.42 11.03 -23.69
N LYS A 12 2.20 10.66 -22.41
CA LYS A 12 3.24 10.01 -21.58
C LYS A 12 2.79 8.62 -21.11
N ILE A 13 3.66 7.62 -21.26
CA ILE A 13 3.49 6.29 -20.66
C ILE A 13 3.86 6.41 -19.19
N TRP A 14 2.94 6.02 -18.31
CA TRP A 14 3.13 6.09 -16.85
C TRP A 14 3.37 4.71 -16.28
N SER A 15 4.35 4.61 -15.37
CA SER A 15 4.65 3.41 -14.59
C SER A 15 4.63 3.74 -13.09
N PHE A 16 4.62 2.69 -12.26
CA PHE A 16 4.74 2.82 -10.80
C PHE A 16 6.01 3.57 -10.38
N THR A 17 7.05 3.50 -11.19
CA THR A 17 8.35 4.12 -10.96
C THR A 17 8.51 5.48 -11.63
N SER A 18 7.49 5.98 -12.34
CA SER A 18 7.58 7.29 -13.01
C SER A 18 7.37 8.43 -12.00
N PHE A 19 8.24 9.45 -12.03
CA PHE A 19 8.03 10.67 -11.23
C PHE A 19 6.70 11.35 -11.62
N ARG A 20 5.95 11.81 -10.61
CA ARG A 20 4.61 12.42 -10.71
C ARG A 20 3.48 11.43 -11.03
N THR A 21 3.69 10.14 -10.80
CA THR A 21 2.60 9.18 -10.91
C THR A 21 1.90 8.99 -9.57
N VAL A 22 0.57 8.98 -9.62
CA VAL A 22 -0.32 8.62 -8.51
C VAL A 22 -1.10 7.37 -8.89
N PHE A 23 -1.07 6.38 -8.00
CA PHE A 23 -1.88 5.16 -8.09
C PHE A 23 -2.87 5.14 -6.95
N VAL A 24 -4.11 4.78 -7.25
CA VAL A 24 -5.14 4.53 -6.25
C VAL A 24 -5.36 3.02 -6.19
N THR A 25 -5.45 2.50 -4.97
CA THR A 25 -5.64 1.07 -4.71
C THR A 25 -6.87 0.84 -3.85
N ASP A 26 -7.48 -0.32 -4.07
CA ASP A 26 -8.48 -0.95 -3.23
C ASP A 26 -8.30 -2.46 -3.43
N ASP A 27 -7.29 -3.02 -2.78
CA ASP A 27 -6.82 -4.39 -2.98
C ASP A 27 -7.17 -5.30 -1.80
N PRO A 28 -7.48 -6.59 -2.03
CA PRO A 28 -7.68 -7.53 -0.93
C PRO A 28 -6.38 -7.73 -0.14
N ILE A 29 -6.49 -7.76 1.19
CA ILE A 29 -5.43 -8.20 2.08
C ILE A 29 -5.78 -9.61 2.54
N THR A 30 -4.87 -10.55 2.34
CA THR A 30 -5.06 -11.98 2.62
C THR A 30 -4.12 -12.46 3.73
N GLU A 31 -4.44 -13.59 4.36
CA GLU A 31 -3.60 -14.18 5.43
C GLU A 31 -2.23 -14.66 4.91
N ALA A 32 -2.17 -15.02 3.63
CA ALA A 32 -0.97 -15.50 2.96
C ALA A 32 -0.86 -14.93 1.54
N PRO A 33 0.35 -14.97 0.92
CA PRO A 33 0.57 -14.51 -0.47
C PRO A 33 -0.16 -15.34 -1.55
N ASP A 34 -0.85 -16.42 -1.19
CA ASP A 34 -1.61 -17.26 -2.11
C ASP A 34 -2.88 -16.51 -2.58
N PRO A 35 -3.14 -16.41 -3.90
CA PRO A 35 -4.38 -15.81 -4.43
C PRO A 35 -5.68 -16.43 -3.92
N ASN A 36 -5.65 -17.69 -3.46
CA ASN A 36 -6.80 -18.38 -2.88
C ASN A 36 -6.86 -18.26 -1.35
N SER A 37 -5.92 -17.54 -0.74
CA SER A 37 -5.90 -17.30 0.71
C SER A 37 -7.12 -16.48 1.15
N THR A 38 -7.56 -16.75 2.38
CA THR A 38 -8.68 -16.04 3.00
C THR A 38 -8.42 -14.53 3.03
N PRO A 39 -9.31 -13.70 2.47
CA PRO A 39 -9.23 -12.26 2.61
C PRO A 39 -9.61 -11.85 4.04
N VAL A 40 -8.77 -11.02 4.65
CA VAL A 40 -8.94 -10.46 6.01
C VAL A 40 -9.28 -8.97 6.03
N GLY A 41 -9.08 -8.30 4.90
CA GLY A 41 -9.37 -6.88 4.79
C GLY A 41 -9.12 -6.31 3.40
N ARG A 42 -9.05 -4.98 3.33
CA ARG A 42 -8.80 -4.20 2.13
C ARG A 42 -7.68 -3.19 2.39
N GLY A 43 -6.76 -3.05 1.44
CA GLY A 43 -5.76 -1.97 1.41
C GLY A 43 -6.26 -0.87 0.49
N GLN A 44 -6.64 0.27 1.06
CA GLN A 44 -7.29 1.37 0.36
C GLN A 44 -6.47 2.64 0.46
N GLY A 45 -6.32 3.38 -0.64
CA GLY A 45 -5.66 4.69 -0.61
C GLY A 45 -4.80 4.92 -1.83
N MET A 46 -3.62 5.52 -1.65
CA MET A 46 -2.77 5.93 -2.76
C MET A 46 -1.27 5.74 -2.56
N TYR A 47 -0.59 5.62 -3.69
CA TYR A 47 0.86 5.60 -3.82
C TYR A 47 1.31 6.75 -4.73
N ILE A 48 2.34 7.48 -4.32
CA ILE A 48 2.83 8.66 -5.06
C ILE A 48 4.33 8.54 -5.30
N THR A 49 4.75 8.43 -6.55
CA THR A 49 6.19 8.45 -6.88
C THR A 49 6.68 9.89 -6.98
N SER A 50 7.13 10.40 -5.83
CA SER A 50 7.48 11.81 -5.63
C SER A 50 8.98 12.10 -5.74
N LYS A 51 9.84 11.09 -5.77
CA LYS A 51 11.27 11.29 -5.99
C LYS A 51 11.55 11.43 -7.48
N LEU A 52 12.37 12.41 -7.86
CA LEU A 52 12.65 12.76 -9.27
C LEU A 52 13.22 11.60 -10.09
N ASP A 53 14.05 10.75 -9.47
CA ASP A 53 14.65 9.58 -10.10
C ASP A 53 13.69 8.37 -10.15
N GLY A 54 12.47 8.53 -9.65
CA GLY A 54 11.47 7.47 -9.66
C GLY A 54 11.68 6.36 -8.63
N SER A 55 12.72 6.42 -7.79
CA SER A 55 13.13 5.29 -6.92
C SER A 55 12.37 5.17 -5.60
N THR A 56 11.48 6.12 -5.29
CA THR A 56 10.78 6.17 -4.01
C THR A 56 9.34 6.58 -4.21
N THR A 57 8.47 5.85 -3.54
CA THR A 57 7.03 6.04 -3.55
C THR A 57 6.57 6.39 -2.14
N HIS A 58 5.84 7.48 -1.96
CA HIS A 58 5.12 7.73 -0.72
C HIS A 58 3.86 6.90 -0.67
N VAL A 59 3.66 6.22 0.45
CA VAL A 59 2.51 5.37 0.75
C VAL A 59 1.57 6.16 1.65
N LEU A 60 0.28 6.18 1.30
CA LEU A 60 -0.82 6.69 2.11
C LEU A 60 -1.98 5.70 2.00
N ILE A 61 -2.04 4.72 2.88
CA ILE A 61 -2.95 3.56 2.77
C ILE A 61 -3.63 3.29 4.11
N SER A 62 -4.93 3.02 4.07
CA SER A 62 -5.72 2.44 5.15
C SER A 62 -5.84 0.93 4.97
N ILE A 63 -5.52 0.16 6.00
CA ILE A 63 -5.89 -1.26 6.10
C ILE A 63 -7.25 -1.32 6.78
N VAL A 64 -8.28 -1.74 6.06
CA VAL A 64 -9.64 -1.91 6.59
C VAL A 64 -9.89 -3.39 6.83
N PHE A 65 -10.00 -3.79 8.10
CA PHE A 65 -10.25 -5.19 8.44
C PHE A 65 -11.74 -5.52 8.29
N THR A 66 -12.04 -6.65 7.66
CA THR A 66 -13.42 -7.03 7.32
C THR A 66 -13.86 -8.34 7.98
N ASN A 67 -12.97 -9.03 8.67
CA ASN A 67 -13.28 -10.28 9.37
C ASN A 67 -12.52 -10.39 10.71
N GLY A 68 -12.82 -11.45 11.46
CA GLY A 68 -12.16 -11.74 12.73
C GLY A 68 -12.44 -10.70 13.82
N GLN A 69 -11.59 -10.70 14.85
CA GLN A 69 -11.75 -9.87 16.05
C GLN A 69 -11.60 -8.36 15.80
N PHE A 70 -11.00 -7.97 14.68
CA PHE A 70 -10.75 -6.59 14.30
C PHE A 70 -11.70 -6.09 13.19
N SER A 71 -12.72 -6.87 12.81
CA SER A 71 -13.66 -6.46 11.77
C SER A 71 -14.24 -5.07 12.03
N GLY A 72 -14.22 -4.21 11.02
CA GLY A 72 -14.62 -2.80 11.10
C GLY A 72 -13.55 -1.85 11.64
N SER A 73 -12.40 -2.35 12.06
CA SER A 73 -11.26 -1.54 12.54
C SER A 73 -10.33 -1.17 11.39
N THR A 74 -9.56 -0.09 11.55
CA THR A 74 -8.59 0.36 10.54
C THR A 74 -7.20 0.61 11.12
N LEU A 75 -6.17 0.44 10.29
CA LEU A 75 -4.82 0.96 10.52
C LEU A 75 -4.45 1.91 9.39
N GLU A 76 -4.00 3.11 9.75
CA GLU A 76 -3.55 4.12 8.80
C GLU A 76 -2.04 4.08 8.65
N ILE A 77 -1.55 3.93 7.42
CA ILE A 77 -0.14 3.76 7.09
C ILE A 77 0.34 4.92 6.23
N GLN A 78 1.46 5.52 6.63
CA GLN A 78 2.12 6.58 5.89
C GLN A 78 3.64 6.41 5.90
N GLY A 79 4.30 6.65 4.76
CA GLY A 79 5.77 6.71 4.74
C GLY A 79 6.40 6.77 3.37
N SER A 80 7.70 7.07 3.34
CA SER A 80 8.54 6.99 2.14
C SER A 80 9.00 5.56 1.95
N SER A 81 8.65 4.94 0.83
CA SER A 81 8.93 3.54 0.52
C SER A 81 9.86 3.45 -0.69
N PRO A 82 11.18 3.24 -0.49
CA PRO A 82 12.12 3.04 -1.59
C PRO A 82 11.89 1.65 -2.20
N HIS A 83 11.12 1.55 -3.28
CA HIS A 83 10.63 0.25 -3.77
C HIS A 83 11.72 -0.70 -4.28
N PHE A 84 12.94 -0.20 -4.59
CA PHE A 84 14.10 -1.04 -4.92
C PHE A 84 14.75 -1.71 -3.70
N GLN A 85 14.36 -1.33 -2.49
CA GLN A 85 14.84 -2.00 -1.28
C GLN A 85 13.96 -3.20 -0.96
N LYS A 86 14.62 -4.31 -0.58
CA LYS A 86 13.96 -5.56 -0.17
C LYS A 86 13.10 -5.38 1.08
N TYR A 87 13.52 -4.50 1.98
CA TYR A 87 12.78 -4.18 3.21
C TYR A 87 12.51 -2.69 3.23
N ARG A 88 11.26 -2.34 3.55
CA ARG A 88 10.77 -0.97 3.50
C ARG A 88 10.01 -0.70 4.78
N GLU A 89 10.29 0.45 5.37
CA GLU A 89 9.67 0.89 6.61
C GLU A 89 8.66 1.98 6.30
N VAL A 90 7.47 1.81 6.86
CA VAL A 90 6.37 2.77 6.82
C VAL A 90 5.79 2.85 8.23
N PHE A 91 5.23 4.02 8.58
CA PHE A 91 4.69 4.24 9.91
C PHE A 91 3.21 3.88 9.93
N VAL A 92 2.78 3.25 11.01
CA VAL A 92 1.36 3.28 11.41
C VAL A 92 1.13 4.61 12.11
N VAL A 93 0.32 5.48 11.52
CA VAL A 93 0.08 6.85 11.99
C VAL A 93 -1.21 6.99 12.79
N SER A 94 -2.15 6.06 12.63
CA SER A 94 -3.41 6.03 13.36
C SER A 94 -4.04 4.64 13.31
N GLU A 95 -5.00 4.42 14.19
CA GLU A 95 -5.78 3.19 14.28
C GLU A 95 -7.19 3.51 14.79
N THR A 96 -8.14 2.66 14.43
CA THR A 96 -9.54 2.79 14.88
C THR A 96 -10.07 1.44 15.37
N GLY A 97 -11.22 1.45 16.06
CA GLY A 97 -11.91 0.22 16.45
C GLY A 97 -11.17 -0.58 17.52
N GLY A 98 -11.08 -1.90 17.33
CA GLY A 98 -10.49 -2.85 18.29
C GLY A 98 -8.98 -2.70 18.51
N PHE A 99 -8.33 -1.77 17.82
CA PHE A 99 -6.88 -1.55 17.89
C PHE A 99 -6.44 -0.53 18.92
N VAL A 100 -7.32 0.10 19.72
CA VAL A 100 -6.93 1.17 20.68
C VAL A 100 -5.74 0.77 21.56
N LEU A 101 -4.53 1.07 21.09
CA LEU A 101 -3.28 1.05 21.82
C LEU A 101 -3.06 2.49 22.25
N GLN A 102 -2.96 2.68 23.56
CA GLN A 102 -2.65 3.97 24.15
C GLN A 102 -1.23 4.39 23.70
N GLY A 103 -1.13 5.16 22.61
CA GLY A 103 0.07 5.90 22.21
C GLY A 103 1.24 5.10 21.66
N ALA A 104 1.03 3.97 21.00
CA ALA A 104 2.12 3.17 20.43
C ALA A 104 2.39 3.51 18.95
N MET A 105 3.56 4.09 18.66
CA MET A 105 4.14 4.05 17.32
C MET A 105 4.45 2.58 16.98
N LEU A 106 3.57 1.91 16.22
CA LEU A 106 3.74 0.50 15.86
C LEU A 106 4.68 0.39 14.65
N TYR A 107 5.82 -0.27 14.82
CA TYR A 107 6.72 -0.65 13.72
C TYR A 107 6.10 -1.83 12.96
N LEU A 108 5.38 -1.55 11.89
CA LEU A 108 4.84 -2.59 11.01
C LEU A 108 5.80 -2.84 9.84
N ARG A 109 6.35 -4.05 9.76
CA ARG A 109 7.16 -4.48 8.61
C ARG A 109 6.25 -4.94 7.49
N LEU A 110 5.88 -4.02 6.60
CA LEU A 110 5.00 -4.33 5.48
C LEU A 110 5.78 -5.06 4.38
N PHE A 111 5.39 -6.31 4.10
CA PHE A 111 5.89 -7.07 2.95
C PHE A 111 5.09 -6.68 1.71
N LEU A 112 5.43 -5.54 1.11
CA LEU A 112 4.88 -5.17 -0.19
C LEU A 112 5.55 -6.05 -1.27
N LEU A 113 4.88 -7.13 -1.66
CA LEU A 113 5.24 -7.90 -2.85
C LEU A 113 4.96 -7.03 -4.07
N THR A 114 5.99 -6.35 -4.56
CA THR A 114 6.00 -5.85 -5.92
C THR A 114 6.04 -7.07 -6.83
N HIS A 115 4.89 -7.45 -7.41
CA HIS A 115 4.90 -8.30 -8.59
C HIS A 115 5.50 -7.47 -9.73
N GLU A 116 6.82 -7.56 -9.90
CA GLU A 116 7.41 -7.31 -11.21
C GLU A 116 6.88 -8.38 -12.16
N LEU A 117 6.12 -7.90 -13.15
CA LEU A 117 5.92 -8.46 -14.48
C LEU A 117 6.52 -9.86 -14.71
N VAL A 118 5.72 -10.90 -14.49
CA VAL A 118 5.76 -12.08 -15.36
C VAL A 118 4.66 -11.90 -16.38
N THR A 119 4.93 -11.12 -17.43
CA THR A 119 4.47 -11.30 -18.83
C THR A 119 4.89 -10.11 -19.68
N GLN A 120 6.16 -10.10 -20.09
CA GLN A 120 6.67 -10.13 -21.48
C GLN A 120 8.18 -9.90 -21.47
#